data_AF-A0A6C0EBG5-F1
#
_entry.id   AF-A0A6C0EBG5-F1
#
_cell.length_a   1.000
_cell.length_b   1.000
_cell.length_c   1.000
_cell.angle_alpha   90.00
_cell.angle_beta   90.00
_cell.angle_gamma   90.00
#
_symmetry.space_group_name_H-M   'P 1'
#
loop_
_entity.id
_entity.type
_entity.pdbx_description
1 polymer ?
#
loop_
_entity_poly.entity_id
_entity_poly.type
_entity_poly.pdbx_seq_one_letter_code
_entity_poly.pdbx_strand_id
1 'polypeptide(L)'
;MSETPYTEVVFENQDTTNVEKEDLKKYTKIDNLDEDPIIHNLRWVCISFLSPEGVYNCNVRAVKVRGCFATKEEADKCAHELQKIDKYFHIFVGEVGKWLLFDPNPDTVEEQHYANETQQQIMQNARKEQMNQLNILAGKKKEQFKKESHNHQNRIKETKKIAKETKNNPVQEKEDKPEKVQKKSHLPNATRERLRKKIEAKNREKALAQVDEEEKKSKFELAKKEENRIEKEENDLYKKLDKVSELDENVNKLNLLLEKAKLAKQAKNE
;
A
#
# COMPACT_ATOMS: atom_id res chain seq x y z
N MET A 1 -31.99 -48.44 45.81
CA MET A 1 -31.13 -47.24 45.72
C MET A 1 -31.72 -46.36 44.64
N SER A 2 -32.01 -45.13 45.04
CA SER A 2 -32.39 -43.99 44.20
C SER A 2 -31.32 -43.69 43.15
N GLU A 3 -31.71 -43.11 42.02
CA GLU A 3 -31.10 -41.87 41.53
C GLU A 3 -31.96 -41.26 40.41
N THR A 4 -32.37 -40.02 40.65
CA THR A 4 -33.14 -39.17 39.74
C THR A 4 -32.25 -38.64 38.61
N PRO A 5 -32.73 -38.47 37.36
CA PRO A 5 -31.94 -37.85 36.32
C PRO A 5 -31.72 -36.36 36.61
N TYR A 6 -30.46 -35.96 36.71
CA TYR A 6 -29.98 -34.58 36.84
C TYR A 6 -30.15 -33.84 35.51
N THR A 7 -30.62 -32.59 35.56
CA THR A 7 -30.66 -31.68 34.39
C THR A 7 -29.67 -30.55 34.64
N GLU A 8 -28.65 -30.46 33.79
CA GLU A 8 -27.64 -29.41 33.88
C GLU A 8 -28.07 -28.19 33.04
N VAL A 9 -28.34 -27.07 33.71
CA VAL A 9 -28.62 -25.79 33.04
C VAL A 9 -27.28 -25.14 32.70
N VAL A 10 -26.85 -25.29 31.46
CA VAL A 10 -25.68 -24.56 30.94
C VAL A 10 -26.12 -23.13 30.61
N PHE A 11 -25.63 -22.17 31.38
CA PHE A 11 -25.76 -20.76 31.03
C PHE A 11 -24.80 -20.45 29.87
N GLU A 12 -25.35 -20.18 28.69
CA GLU A 12 -24.60 -19.60 27.58
C GLU A 12 -24.09 -18.21 27.97
N ASN A 13 -22.79 -18.14 28.23
CA ASN A 13 -22.07 -16.88 28.17
C ASN A 13 -22.11 -16.44 26.70
N GLN A 14 -22.88 -15.41 26.37
CA GLN A 14 -22.83 -14.79 25.06
C GLN A 14 -21.44 -14.20 24.85
N ASP A 15 -20.61 -14.94 24.14
CA ASP A 15 -19.31 -14.50 23.65
C ASP A 15 -19.49 -13.22 22.82
N THR A 16 -19.12 -12.09 23.39
CA THR A 16 -19.11 -10.77 22.73
C THR A 16 -18.09 -10.70 21.58
N THR A 17 -17.40 -11.80 21.27
CA THR A 17 -16.45 -11.90 20.14
C THR A 17 -17.15 -12.11 18.80
N ASN A 18 -18.44 -12.49 18.78
CA ASN A 18 -19.18 -12.71 17.53
C ASN A 18 -19.66 -11.41 16.88
N VAL A 19 -20.01 -10.39 17.67
CA VAL A 19 -20.54 -9.12 17.15
C VAL A 19 -19.48 -8.36 16.35
N GLU A 20 -18.21 -8.39 16.78
CA GLU A 20 -17.12 -7.72 16.05
C GLU A 20 -16.75 -8.45 14.74
N LYS A 21 -16.95 -9.77 14.66
CA LYS A 21 -16.63 -10.56 13.44
C LYS A 21 -17.67 -10.38 12.34
N GLU A 22 -18.93 -10.11 12.68
CA GLU A 22 -20.01 -9.92 11.71
C GLU A 22 -19.84 -8.63 10.91
N ASP A 23 -19.36 -7.56 11.55
CA ASP A 23 -19.17 -6.26 10.88
C ASP A 23 -18.00 -6.27 9.86
N LEU A 24 -16.96 -7.06 10.10
CA LEU A 24 -15.83 -7.23 9.16
C LEU A 24 -16.21 -8.05 7.91
N LYS A 25 -17.17 -8.96 8.01
CA LYS A 25 -17.66 -9.76 6.87
C LYS A 25 -18.44 -8.93 5.85
N LYS A 26 -19.00 -7.78 6.27
CA LYS A 26 -19.79 -6.90 5.38
C LYS A 26 -18.94 -6.13 4.36
N TYR A 27 -17.65 -5.94 4.66
CA TYR A 27 -16.71 -5.15 3.83
C TYR A 27 -15.59 -5.99 3.20
N THR A 28 -15.46 -7.26 3.57
CA THR A 28 -14.55 -8.19 2.90
C THR A 28 -15.29 -8.83 1.74
N LYS A 29 -15.03 -8.33 0.52
CA LYS A 29 -15.43 -9.04 -0.69
C LYS A 29 -14.79 -10.42 -0.60
N ILE A 30 -15.59 -11.48 -0.51
CA ILE A 30 -15.09 -12.85 -0.43
C ILE A 30 -14.32 -13.11 -1.72
N ASP A 31 -13.04 -13.48 -1.57
CA ASP A 31 -12.18 -13.85 -2.68
C ASP A 31 -12.56 -15.27 -3.12
N ASN A 32 -13.02 -15.41 -4.36
CA ASN A 32 -13.48 -16.69 -4.93
C ASN A 32 -12.43 -17.27 -5.88
N LEU A 33 -11.17 -16.87 -5.73
CA LEU A 33 -10.05 -17.39 -6.50
C LEU A 33 -9.58 -18.71 -5.89
N ASP A 34 -10.13 -19.81 -6.40
CA ASP A 34 -9.71 -21.16 -5.98
C ASP A 34 -8.29 -21.47 -6.52
N GLU A 35 -7.45 -22.07 -5.67
CA GLU A 35 -6.12 -22.57 -6.05
C GLU A 35 -6.22 -24.04 -6.48
N ASP A 36 -5.49 -24.41 -7.52
CA ASP A 36 -5.44 -25.79 -8.00
C ASP A 36 -4.56 -26.67 -7.10
N PRO A 37 -4.80 -27.99 -7.06
CA PRO A 37 -3.91 -28.94 -6.40
C PRO A 37 -2.48 -28.88 -6.94
N ILE A 38 -1.50 -28.98 -6.05
CA ILE A 38 -0.08 -28.95 -6.41
C ILE A 38 0.25 -30.15 -7.31
N ILE A 39 0.77 -29.85 -8.51
CA ILE A 39 1.30 -30.87 -9.41
C ILE A 39 2.74 -31.15 -9.03
N HIS A 40 3.00 -32.38 -8.59
CA HIS A 40 4.34 -32.84 -8.25
C HIS A 40 5.30 -32.64 -9.44
N ASN A 41 6.50 -32.14 -9.17
CA ASN A 41 7.55 -31.79 -10.15
C ASN A 41 7.27 -30.60 -11.10
N LEU A 42 6.09 -29.99 -11.06
CA LEU A 42 5.71 -28.85 -11.89
C LEU A 42 5.14 -27.73 -11.03
N ARG A 43 5.91 -27.34 -10.00
CA ARG A 43 5.46 -26.37 -9.01
C ARG A 43 5.74 -24.92 -9.42
N TRP A 44 6.75 -24.70 -10.26
CA TRP A 44 7.21 -23.39 -10.66
C TRP A 44 7.18 -23.25 -12.18
N VAL A 45 6.95 -22.03 -12.67
CA VAL A 45 6.90 -21.73 -14.10
C VAL A 45 7.63 -20.43 -14.40
N CYS A 46 8.37 -20.41 -15.50
CA CYS A 46 8.96 -19.20 -16.07
C CYS A 46 8.10 -18.73 -17.24
N ILE A 47 7.65 -17.47 -17.18
CA ILE A 47 6.74 -16.89 -18.17
C ILE A 47 7.27 -15.53 -18.61
N SER A 48 7.08 -15.20 -19.88
CA SER A 48 7.22 -13.83 -20.39
C SER A 48 5.92 -13.35 -21.01
N PHE A 49 5.65 -12.06 -20.87
CA PHE A 49 4.48 -11.43 -21.43
C PHE A 49 4.86 -10.56 -22.64
N LEU A 50 3.96 -10.51 -23.60
CA LEU A 50 3.94 -9.53 -24.67
C LEU A 50 2.64 -8.76 -24.52
N SER A 51 2.76 -7.46 -24.28
CA SER A 51 1.63 -6.57 -24.06
C SER A 51 1.76 -5.31 -24.93
N PRO A 52 0.65 -4.75 -25.43
CA PRO A 52 0.62 -3.47 -26.13
C PRO A 52 1.24 -2.32 -25.32
N GLU A 53 1.16 -2.40 -24.00
CA GLU A 53 1.69 -1.41 -23.06
C GLU A 53 3.23 -1.36 -23.08
N GLY A 54 3.89 -2.49 -23.34
CA GLY A 54 5.35 -2.61 -23.33
C GLY A 54 6.02 -2.52 -24.71
N VAL A 55 5.29 -2.73 -25.80
CA VAL A 55 5.88 -2.84 -27.15
C VAL A 55 5.16 -1.95 -28.16
N TYR A 56 5.92 -1.06 -28.80
CA TYR A 56 5.41 -0.18 -29.86
C TYR A 56 4.90 -0.98 -31.07
N ASN A 57 3.76 -0.59 -31.64
CA ASN A 57 3.06 -1.30 -32.72
C ASN A 57 2.60 -2.73 -32.40
N CYS A 58 2.41 -3.10 -31.14
CA CYS A 58 1.79 -4.37 -30.76
C CYS A 58 0.31 -4.19 -30.41
N ASN A 59 -0.60 -4.80 -31.18
CA ASN A 59 -2.05 -4.83 -30.88
C ASN A 59 -2.49 -6.15 -30.23
N VAL A 60 -1.55 -7.03 -29.88
CA VAL A 60 -1.84 -8.39 -29.41
C VAL A 60 -1.23 -8.58 -28.03
N ARG A 61 -1.99 -9.23 -27.15
CA ARG A 61 -1.50 -9.72 -25.86
C ARG A 61 -1.16 -11.19 -26.00
N ALA A 62 0.07 -11.57 -25.65
CA ALA A 62 0.52 -12.95 -25.71
C ALA A 62 1.33 -13.33 -24.47
N VAL A 63 1.31 -14.62 -24.16
CA VAL A 63 2.04 -15.20 -23.03
C VAL A 63 2.94 -16.29 -23.59
N LYS A 64 4.22 -16.25 -23.23
CA LYS A 64 5.20 -17.26 -23.60
C LYS A 64 5.63 -18.02 -22.35
N VAL A 65 5.21 -19.29 -22.26
CA VAL A 65 5.70 -20.23 -21.24
C VAL A 65 7.08 -20.73 -21.66
N ARG A 66 8.08 -20.51 -20.82
CA ARG A 66 9.50 -20.81 -21.11
C ARG A 66 9.94 -22.15 -20.54
N GLY A 67 9.31 -22.60 -19.47
CA GLY A 67 9.60 -23.87 -18.81
C GLY A 67 8.86 -23.99 -17.49
N CYS A 68 8.73 -25.23 -17.02
CA CYS A 68 8.15 -25.57 -15.72
C CYS A 68 9.15 -26.41 -14.93
N PHE A 69 9.24 -26.18 -13.62
CA PHE A 69 10.28 -26.72 -12.75
C PHE A 69 9.68 -27.24 -11.43
N ALA A 70 10.39 -28.16 -10.78
CA ALA A 70 9.97 -28.72 -9.51
C ALA A 70 10.27 -27.76 -8.35
N THR A 71 11.43 -27.10 -8.39
CA THR A 71 11.93 -26.24 -7.32
C THR A 71 12.09 -24.78 -7.79
N LYS A 72 12.01 -23.84 -6.82
CA LYS A 72 12.22 -22.41 -7.11
C LYS A 72 13.64 -22.15 -7.61
N GLU A 73 14.62 -22.79 -7.00
CA GLU A 73 16.04 -22.62 -7.32
C GLU A 73 16.38 -23.02 -8.76
N GLU A 74 15.78 -24.09 -9.28
CA GLU A 74 15.91 -24.48 -10.68
C GLU A 74 15.26 -23.46 -11.63
N ALA A 75 14.07 -22.97 -11.26
CA ALA A 75 13.39 -21.93 -12.04
C ALA A 75 14.20 -20.63 -12.09
N ASP A 76 14.79 -20.21 -10.96
CA ASP A 76 15.61 -19.00 -10.87
C ASP A 76 16.90 -19.12 -11.70
N LYS A 77 17.57 -20.28 -11.65
CA LYS A 77 18.75 -20.55 -12.51
C LYS A 77 18.38 -20.50 -13.99
N CYS A 78 17.28 -21.15 -14.38
CA CYS A 78 16.83 -21.14 -15.76
C CYS A 78 16.41 -19.73 -16.21
N ALA A 79 15.70 -18.97 -15.37
CA ALA A 79 15.34 -17.59 -15.63
C ALA A 79 16.59 -16.72 -15.87
N HIS A 80 17.65 -16.92 -15.07
CA HIS A 80 18.92 -16.21 -15.25
C HIS A 80 19.63 -16.58 -16.56
N GLU A 81 19.61 -17.86 -16.97
CA GLU A 81 20.14 -18.28 -18.27
C GLU A 81 19.33 -17.70 -19.43
N LEU A 82 18.00 -17.75 -19.34
CA LEU A 82 17.08 -17.22 -20.33
C LEU A 82 17.20 -15.69 -20.47
N GLN A 83 17.52 -14.97 -19.41
CA GLN A 83 17.76 -13.52 -19.44
C GLN A 83 18.99 -13.15 -20.28
N LYS A 84 19.99 -14.04 -20.39
CA LYS A 84 21.16 -13.83 -21.25
C LYS A 84 20.81 -13.97 -22.73
N ILE A 85 19.87 -14.86 -23.03
CA ILE A 85 19.40 -15.14 -24.39
C ILE A 85 18.41 -14.06 -24.85
N ASP A 86 17.44 -13.73 -24.01
CA ASP A 86 16.40 -12.75 -24.29
C ASP A 86 16.56 -11.49 -23.45
N LYS A 87 17.11 -10.45 -24.08
CA LYS A 87 17.44 -9.17 -23.44
C LYS A 87 16.28 -8.18 -23.42
N TYR A 88 15.26 -8.40 -24.23
CA TYR A 88 14.20 -7.41 -24.46
C TYR A 88 12.97 -7.68 -23.59
N PHE A 89 12.71 -8.93 -23.24
CA PHE A 89 11.54 -9.31 -22.46
C PHE A 89 11.90 -9.66 -21.02
N HIS A 90 11.05 -9.23 -20.10
CA HIS A 90 11.13 -9.64 -18.71
C HIS A 90 10.70 -11.10 -18.55
N ILE A 91 11.33 -11.79 -17.61
CA ILE A 91 11.04 -13.19 -17.27
C ILE A 91 10.53 -13.19 -15.84
N PHE A 92 9.32 -13.72 -15.67
CA PHE A 92 8.65 -13.82 -14.40
C PHE A 92 8.64 -15.27 -13.95
N VAL A 93 8.93 -15.49 -12.67
CA VAL A 93 8.88 -16.80 -12.01
C VAL A 93 7.63 -16.81 -11.14
N GLY A 94 6.76 -17.80 -11.32
CA GLY A 94 5.52 -17.95 -10.57
C GLY A 94 5.25 -19.38 -10.13
N GLU A 95 4.36 -19.54 -9.15
CA GLU A 95 3.88 -20.86 -8.72
C GLU A 95 2.72 -21.34 -9.59
N VAL A 96 2.75 -22.61 -9.96
CA VAL A 96 1.71 -23.26 -10.77
C VAL A 96 0.50 -23.58 -9.89
N GLY A 97 -0.70 -23.33 -10.41
CA GLY A 97 -1.97 -23.56 -9.70
C GLY A 97 -2.43 -22.38 -8.85
N LYS A 98 -1.70 -21.27 -8.86
CA LYS A 98 -2.09 -20.02 -8.19
C LYS A 98 -2.46 -18.94 -9.18
N TRP A 99 -3.34 -18.04 -8.77
CA TRP A 99 -3.70 -16.86 -9.54
C TRP A 99 -2.54 -15.86 -9.51
N LEU A 100 -2.07 -15.48 -10.70
CA LEU A 100 -0.99 -14.51 -10.89
C LEU A 100 -1.52 -13.30 -11.67
N LEU A 101 -0.92 -12.13 -11.41
CA LEU A 101 -1.24 -10.92 -12.16
C LEU A 101 -0.82 -11.07 -13.62
N PHE A 102 -1.67 -10.58 -14.53
CA PHE A 102 -1.33 -10.52 -15.95
C PHE A 102 -0.36 -9.37 -16.19
N ASP A 103 0.82 -9.69 -16.73
CA ASP A 103 1.91 -8.75 -17.04
C ASP A 103 2.22 -7.75 -15.90
N PRO A 104 2.73 -8.24 -14.75
CA PRO A 104 3.03 -7.38 -13.62
C PRO A 104 4.19 -6.44 -13.96
N ASN A 105 4.10 -5.18 -13.54
CA ASN A 105 5.19 -4.23 -13.70
C ASN A 105 6.43 -4.78 -12.96
N PRO A 106 7.60 -4.89 -13.61
CA PRO A 106 8.82 -5.39 -12.98
C PRO A 106 9.17 -4.63 -11.70
N ASP A 107 8.85 -3.34 -11.57
CA ASP A 107 9.14 -2.54 -10.37
C ASP A 107 8.30 -2.93 -9.14
N THR A 108 7.16 -3.57 -9.37
CA THR A 108 6.21 -3.94 -8.30
C THR A 108 6.41 -5.35 -7.75
N VAL A 109 7.26 -6.15 -8.38
CA VAL A 109 7.50 -7.54 -7.96
C VAL A 109 8.35 -7.61 -6.69
N GLU A 110 8.11 -8.64 -5.89
CA GLU A 110 8.77 -8.79 -4.58
C GLU A 110 10.28 -8.93 -4.70
N GLU A 111 10.74 -9.77 -5.63
CA GLU A 111 12.15 -10.11 -5.82
C GLU A 111 12.57 -9.86 -7.27
N GLN A 112 13.56 -8.98 -7.47
CA GLN A 112 14.05 -8.56 -8.78
C GLN A 112 15.50 -9.01 -8.97
N HIS A 113 15.76 -9.68 -10.10
CA HIS A 113 17.08 -10.08 -10.52
C HIS A 113 17.47 -9.35 -11.81
N TYR A 114 18.48 -8.49 -11.70
CA TYR A 114 19.03 -7.75 -12.84
C TYR A 114 20.04 -8.60 -13.59
N ALA A 115 20.11 -8.42 -14.91
CA ALA A 115 21.07 -9.11 -15.77
C ALA A 115 22.53 -8.75 -15.42
N ASN A 116 22.76 -7.54 -14.90
CA ASN A 116 24.09 -7.06 -14.51
C ASN A 116 24.29 -7.19 -13.00
N GLU A 117 25.34 -7.92 -12.61
CA GLU A 117 25.68 -8.17 -11.20
C GLU A 117 25.95 -6.89 -10.40
N THR A 118 26.62 -5.89 -11.00
CA THR A 118 26.86 -4.60 -10.35
C THR A 118 25.56 -3.84 -10.11
N GLN A 119 24.64 -3.84 -11.08
CA GLN A 119 23.32 -3.22 -10.92
C GLN A 119 22.52 -3.92 -9.82
N GLN A 120 22.56 -5.26 -9.78
CA GLN A 120 21.90 -6.05 -8.75
C GLN A 120 22.42 -5.70 -7.36
N GLN A 121 23.74 -5.61 -7.17
CA GLN A 121 24.35 -5.23 -5.90
C GLN A 121 23.93 -3.83 -5.45
N ILE A 122 23.95 -2.84 -6.36
CA ILE A 122 23.55 -1.46 -6.04
C ILE A 122 22.08 -1.42 -5.59
N MET A 123 21.18 -2.08 -6.32
CA MET A 123 19.75 -2.08 -5.98
C MET A 123 19.45 -2.85 -4.70
N GLN A 124 20.12 -3.99 -4.46
CA GLN A 124 19.99 -4.72 -3.20
C GLN A 124 20.48 -3.90 -2.01
N ASN A 125 21.60 -3.17 -2.15
CA ASN A 125 22.12 -2.31 -1.10
C ASN A 125 21.16 -1.14 -0.82
N ALA A 126 20.65 -0.49 -1.86
CA ALA A 126 19.65 0.58 -1.72
C ALA A 126 18.38 0.08 -1.00
N ARG A 127 17.87 -1.10 -1.39
CA ARG A 127 16.69 -1.70 -0.75
C ARG A 127 16.94 -2.08 0.70
N LYS A 128 18.11 -2.64 1.02
CA LYS A 128 18.52 -2.94 2.40
C LYS A 128 18.61 -1.68 3.24
N GLU A 129 19.17 -0.60 2.69
CA GLU A 129 19.26 0.68 3.38
C GLU A 129 17.89 1.29 3.66
N GLN A 130 17.00 1.32 2.67
CA GLN A 130 15.62 1.78 2.83
C GLN A 130 14.88 0.98 3.91
N MET A 131 14.99 -0.35 3.89
CA MET A 131 14.40 -1.23 4.91
C MET A 131 14.95 -0.93 6.31
N ASN A 132 16.27 -0.71 6.44
CA ASN A 132 16.88 -0.35 7.72
C ASN A 132 16.35 0.98 8.24
N GLN A 133 16.23 2.00 7.38
CA GLN A 133 15.65 3.30 7.73
C GLN A 133 14.18 3.18 8.18
N LEU A 134 13.37 2.41 7.45
CA LEU A 134 11.98 2.10 7.81
C LEU A 134 11.88 1.39 9.17
N ASN A 135 12.75 0.40 9.43
CA ASN A 135 12.79 -0.30 10.71
C ASN A 135 13.16 0.63 11.87
N ILE A 136 14.12 1.53 11.67
CA ILE A 136 14.50 2.54 12.66
C ILE A 136 13.32 3.48 12.96
N LEU A 137 12.63 3.97 11.92
CA LEU A 137 11.46 4.83 12.05
C LEU A 137 10.31 4.11 12.78
N ALA A 138 10.03 2.86 12.41
CA ALA A 138 9.02 2.04 13.06
C ALA A 138 9.37 1.78 14.54
N GLY A 139 10.64 1.54 14.86
CA GLY A 139 11.15 1.43 16.22
C GLY A 139 10.90 2.70 17.04
N LYS A 140 11.28 3.86 16.49
CA LYS A 140 11.05 5.17 17.11
C LYS A 140 9.55 5.44 17.35
N LYS A 141 8.70 5.14 16.36
CA LYS A 141 7.25 5.32 16.46
C LYS A 141 6.64 4.39 17.52
N LYS A 142 7.08 3.12 17.59
CA LYS A 142 6.66 2.19 18.66
C LYS A 142 7.08 2.69 20.04
N GLU A 143 8.27 3.25 20.18
CA GLU A 143 8.74 3.81 21.44
C GLU A 143 7.94 5.05 21.87
N GLN A 144 7.63 5.94 20.93
CA GLN A 144 6.75 7.10 21.16
C GLN A 144 5.36 6.65 21.62
N PHE A 145 4.74 5.68 20.93
CA PHE A 145 3.45 5.13 21.35
C PHE A 145 3.50 4.48 22.74
N LYS A 146 4.58 3.77 23.08
CA LYS A 146 4.75 3.21 24.44
C LYS A 146 4.85 4.32 25.49
N LYS A 147 5.62 5.38 25.23
CA LYS A 147 5.74 6.55 26.11
C LYS A 147 4.40 7.26 26.29
N GLU A 148 3.68 7.51 25.20
CA GLU A 148 2.35 8.13 25.23
C GLU A 148 1.33 7.26 25.96
N SER A 149 1.32 5.95 25.73
CA SER A 149 0.45 5.03 26.46
C SER A 149 0.77 5.00 27.96
N HIS A 150 2.06 5.04 28.33
CA HIS A 150 2.48 5.07 29.73
C HIS A 150 2.06 6.39 30.41
N ASN A 151 2.26 7.52 29.72
CA ASN A 151 1.84 8.84 30.18
C ASN A 151 0.31 8.94 30.32
N HIS A 152 -0.45 8.36 29.37
CA HIS A 152 -1.91 8.30 29.44
C HIS A 152 -2.39 7.48 30.64
N GLN A 153 -1.79 6.30 30.88
CA GLN A 153 -2.09 5.49 32.06
C GLN A 153 -1.77 6.22 33.37
N ASN A 154 -0.64 6.94 33.44
CA ASN A 154 -0.27 7.72 34.62
C ASN A 154 -1.26 8.86 34.88
N ARG A 155 -1.69 9.58 33.82
CA ARG A 155 -2.71 10.64 33.94
C ARG A 155 -4.07 10.09 34.40
N ILE A 156 -4.47 8.89 33.96
CA ILE A 156 -5.68 8.22 34.46
C ILE A 156 -5.53 7.83 35.95
N LYS A 157 -4.35 7.38 36.37
CA LYS A 157 -4.09 7.05 37.79
C LYS A 157 -4.13 8.29 38.68
N GLU A 158 -3.54 9.40 38.24
CA GLU A 158 -3.54 10.67 38.98
C GLU A 158 -4.93 11.27 39.10
N THR A 159 -5.70 11.31 38.02
CA THR A 159 -7.10 11.79 38.06
C THR A 159 -7.97 10.94 38.98
N LYS A 160 -7.76 9.62 39.04
CA LYS A 160 -8.43 8.73 40.01
C LYS A 160 -8.01 8.98 41.46
N LYS A 161 -6.74 9.35 41.72
CA LYS A 161 -6.25 9.70 43.07
C LYS A 161 -6.83 11.04 43.54
N ILE A 162 -6.78 12.07 42.70
CA ILE A 162 -7.34 13.40 43.02
C ILE A 162 -8.84 13.29 43.33
N ALA A 163 -9.59 12.48 42.56
CA ALA A 163 -11.01 12.23 42.81
C ALA A 163 -11.31 11.43 44.09
N LYS A 164 -10.33 10.67 44.62
CA LYS A 164 -10.42 10.02 45.94
C LYS A 164 -10.10 11.01 47.07
N GLU A 165 -9.12 11.89 46.87
CA GLU A 165 -8.73 12.91 47.86
C GLU A 165 -9.80 14.00 48.02
N THR A 166 -10.46 14.43 46.94
CA THR A 166 -11.59 15.38 47.02
C THR A 166 -12.81 14.81 47.74
N LYS A 167 -12.91 13.49 47.91
CA LYS A 167 -13.95 12.86 48.74
C LYS A 167 -13.62 12.82 50.24
N ASN A 168 -12.38 13.15 50.62
CA ASN A 168 -11.90 13.02 51.99
C ASN A 168 -11.71 14.35 52.74
N ASN A 169 -12.11 15.50 52.17
CA ASN A 169 -12.11 16.79 52.89
C ASN A 169 -13.53 17.13 53.38
N PRO A 170 -13.81 17.07 54.69
CA PRO A 170 -15.07 17.53 55.25
C PRO A 170 -14.97 19.03 55.57
N VAL A 171 -15.68 19.88 54.81
CA VAL A 171 -15.99 21.24 55.27
C VAL A 171 -17.15 21.15 56.27
N GLN A 172 -16.94 21.77 57.43
CA GLN A 172 -17.84 21.78 58.58
C GLN A 172 -19.10 22.60 58.30
N GLU A 173 -20.28 22.02 58.52
CA GLU A 173 -21.49 22.76 58.88
C GLU A 173 -22.36 21.89 59.80
N LYS A 174 -22.86 22.51 60.88
CA LYS A 174 -23.44 21.88 62.06
C LYS A 174 -24.93 21.53 61.87
N GLU A 175 -25.29 20.39 62.49
CA GLU A 175 -26.55 20.01 63.16
C GLU A 175 -27.91 20.44 62.53
N ASP A 176 -28.67 19.47 61.97
CA ASP A 176 -29.83 18.89 62.67
C ASP A 176 -30.39 17.61 61.98
N LYS A 177 -31.15 16.82 62.74
CA LYS A 177 -31.54 15.39 62.58
C LYS A 177 -32.36 15.00 61.31
N PRO A 178 -32.49 13.68 61.01
CA PRO A 178 -32.46 13.16 59.64
C PRO A 178 -33.83 12.82 59.05
N GLU A 179 -34.06 13.24 57.79
CA GLU A 179 -35.02 12.59 56.90
C GLU A 179 -34.25 11.80 55.83
N LYS A 180 -34.51 10.49 55.76
CA LYS A 180 -33.87 9.57 54.82
C LYS A 180 -34.19 9.96 53.37
N VAL A 181 -33.33 10.75 52.74
CA VAL A 181 -33.28 10.89 51.28
C VAL A 181 -32.03 10.19 50.77
N GLN A 182 -32.22 8.97 50.28
CA GLN A 182 -31.23 8.23 49.51
C GLN A 182 -30.90 9.03 48.24
N LYS A 183 -29.87 9.89 48.27
CA LYS A 183 -29.25 10.40 47.04
C LYS A 183 -28.43 9.30 46.36
N LYS A 184 -29.14 8.32 45.78
CA LYS A 184 -28.63 7.57 44.63
C LYS A 184 -28.57 8.58 43.49
N SER A 185 -27.38 8.92 43.02
CA SER A 185 -27.19 9.64 41.76
C SER A 185 -27.54 8.72 40.58
N HIS A 186 -28.80 8.29 40.50
CA HIS A 186 -29.35 7.74 39.27
C HIS A 186 -29.70 8.92 38.36
N LEU A 187 -28.74 9.37 37.56
CA LEU A 187 -29.13 9.93 36.27
C LEU A 187 -29.95 8.85 35.54
N PRO A 188 -31.16 9.14 35.06
CA PRO A 188 -31.96 8.17 34.32
C PRO A 188 -31.12 7.52 33.22
N ASN A 189 -31.23 6.20 33.04
CA ASN A 189 -30.46 5.46 32.02
C ASN A 189 -30.57 6.13 30.63
N ALA A 190 -31.74 6.69 30.32
CA ALA A 190 -31.99 7.48 29.11
C ALA A 190 -31.09 8.72 28.96
N THR A 191 -30.77 9.43 30.05
CA THR A 191 -29.90 10.61 30.02
C THR A 191 -28.43 10.21 29.81
N ARG A 192 -28.01 9.10 30.40
CA ARG A 192 -26.64 8.55 30.26
C ARG A 192 -26.41 8.00 28.85
N GLU A 193 -27.42 7.39 28.26
CA GLU A 193 -27.40 6.90 26.88
C GLU A 193 -27.37 8.06 25.86
N ARG A 194 -28.16 9.13 26.10
CA ARG A 194 -28.12 10.35 25.27
C ARG A 194 -26.75 11.02 25.29
N LEU A 195 -26.09 11.08 26.45
CA LEU A 195 -24.73 11.61 26.58
C LEU A 195 -23.70 10.76 25.82
N ARG A 196 -23.82 9.42 25.86
CA ARG A 196 -22.95 8.51 25.09
C ARG A 196 -23.11 8.70 23.58
N LYS A 197 -24.36 8.72 23.08
CA LYS A 197 -24.65 8.97 21.65
C LYS A 197 -24.11 10.32 21.19
N LYS A 198 -24.17 11.36 22.03
CA LYS A 198 -23.62 12.69 21.70
C LYS A 198 -22.08 12.71 21.64
N ILE A 199 -21.41 11.93 22.49
CA ILE A 199 -19.94 11.78 22.48
C ILE A 199 -19.49 10.97 21.27
N GLU A 200 -20.17 9.85 20.96
CA GLU A 200 -19.89 9.05 19.77
C GLU A 200 -20.12 9.82 18.48
N ALA A 201 -21.21 10.60 18.38
CA ALA A 201 -21.46 11.46 17.23
C ALA A 201 -20.33 12.49 17.05
N LYS A 202 -19.89 13.14 18.14
CA LYS A 202 -18.79 14.12 18.11
C LYS A 202 -17.44 13.47 17.77
N ASN A 203 -17.19 12.24 18.21
CA ASN A 203 -15.96 11.52 17.87
C ASN A 203 -15.98 11.05 16.41
N ARG A 204 -17.15 10.63 15.89
CA ARG A 204 -17.33 10.23 14.50
C ARG A 204 -17.18 11.42 13.55
N GLU A 205 -17.73 12.58 13.91
CA GLU A 205 -17.57 13.84 13.17
C GLU A 205 -16.10 14.27 13.09
N LYS A 206 -15.35 14.15 14.19
CA LYS A 206 -13.90 14.41 14.20
C LYS A 206 -13.11 13.40 13.34
N ALA A 207 -13.49 12.13 13.34
CA ALA A 207 -12.83 11.11 12.52
C ALA A 207 -13.09 11.36 11.02
N LEU A 208 -14.32 11.70 10.63
CA LEU A 208 -14.66 12.10 9.26
C LEU A 208 -13.87 13.32 8.80
N ALA A 209 -13.75 14.36 9.65
CA ALA A 209 -12.96 15.55 9.32
C ALA A 209 -11.45 15.26 9.16
N GLN A 210 -10.91 14.28 9.90
CA GLN A 210 -9.51 13.85 9.75
C GLN A 210 -9.27 13.09 8.44
N VAL A 211 -10.19 12.20 8.05
CA VAL A 211 -10.13 11.48 6.78
C VAL A 211 -10.20 12.45 5.59
N ASP A 212 -11.08 13.46 5.67
CA ASP A 212 -11.19 14.49 4.63
C ASP A 212 -9.93 15.37 4.51
N GLU A 213 -9.23 15.65 5.62
CA GLU A 213 -7.95 16.37 5.58
C GLU A 213 -6.82 15.54 4.99
N GLU A 214 -6.74 14.25 5.31
CA GLU A 214 -5.75 13.32 4.75
C GLU A 214 -5.98 13.09 3.25
N GLU A 215 -7.24 12.97 2.82
CA GLU A 215 -7.58 12.93 1.39
C GLU A 215 -7.17 14.21 0.66
N LYS A 216 -7.36 15.39 1.26
CA LYS A 216 -6.95 16.66 0.64
C LYS A 216 -5.42 16.76 0.52
N LYS A 217 -4.68 16.32 1.54
CA LYS A 217 -3.20 16.31 1.52
C LYS A 217 -2.65 15.36 0.46
N SER A 218 -3.19 14.14 0.37
CA SER A 218 -2.77 13.16 -0.65
C SER A 218 -3.08 13.63 -2.07
N LYS A 219 -4.27 14.20 -2.31
CA LYS A 219 -4.64 14.80 -3.61
C LYS A 219 -3.72 15.98 -3.98
N PHE A 220 -3.33 16.81 -3.02
CA PHE A 220 -2.41 17.93 -3.23
C PHE A 220 -0.98 17.45 -3.57
N GLU A 221 -0.48 16.43 -2.90
CA GLU A 221 0.84 15.84 -3.21
C GLU A 221 0.87 15.21 -4.61
N LEU A 222 -0.21 14.51 -5.00
CA LEU A 222 -0.35 13.96 -6.34
C LEU A 222 -0.37 15.07 -7.41
N ALA A 223 -1.12 16.15 -7.19
CA ALA A 223 -1.16 17.29 -8.09
C ALA A 223 0.22 17.93 -8.27
N LYS A 224 0.96 18.13 -7.18
CA LYS A 224 2.33 18.69 -7.23
C LYS A 224 3.30 17.75 -7.95
N LYS A 225 3.14 16.44 -7.83
CA LYS A 225 3.97 15.45 -8.53
C LYS A 225 3.72 15.47 -10.04
N GLU A 226 2.46 15.58 -10.45
CA GLU A 226 2.07 15.70 -11.86
C GLU A 226 2.57 17.01 -12.48
N GLU A 227 2.45 18.12 -11.78
CA GLU A 227 2.98 19.43 -12.22
C GLU A 227 4.49 19.36 -12.51
N ASN A 228 5.26 18.77 -11.61
CA ASN A 228 6.70 18.54 -11.81
C ASN A 228 7.01 17.57 -12.97
N ARG A 229 6.10 16.65 -13.30
CA ARG A 229 6.28 15.73 -14.46
C ARG A 229 6.07 16.50 -15.75
N ILE A 230 5.00 17.30 -15.82
CA ILE A 230 4.67 18.13 -16.98
C ILE A 230 5.80 19.11 -17.28
N GLU A 231 6.36 19.77 -16.26
CA GLU A 231 7.47 20.72 -16.45
C GLU A 231 8.73 20.02 -17.03
N LYS A 232 9.01 18.77 -16.65
CA LYS A 232 10.11 18.00 -17.23
C LYS A 232 9.85 17.63 -18.68
N GLU A 233 8.63 17.19 -18.98
CA GLU A 233 8.20 16.84 -20.35
C GLU A 233 8.26 18.07 -21.27
N GLU A 234 7.85 19.24 -20.78
CA GLU A 234 7.89 20.49 -21.52
C GLU A 234 9.33 20.91 -21.86
N ASN A 235 10.24 20.83 -20.89
CA ASN A 235 11.67 21.11 -21.10
C ASN A 235 12.30 20.16 -22.13
N ASP A 236 11.91 18.89 -22.13
CA ASP A 236 12.41 17.92 -23.11
C ASP A 236 11.80 18.13 -24.50
N LEU A 237 10.58 18.65 -24.60
CA LEU A 237 9.98 19.07 -25.87
C LEU A 237 10.73 20.28 -26.46
N TYR A 238 11.07 21.29 -25.65
CA TYR A 238 11.87 22.43 -26.13
C TYR A 238 13.23 21.98 -26.68
N LYS A 239 13.94 21.08 -25.99
CA LYS A 239 15.22 20.53 -26.50
C LYS A 239 15.05 19.74 -27.81
N LYS A 240 13.93 19.05 -27.98
CA LYS A 240 13.63 18.33 -29.24
C LYS A 240 13.32 19.32 -30.36
N LEU A 241 12.60 20.40 -30.05
CA LEU A 241 12.28 21.45 -31.01
C LEU A 241 13.54 22.13 -31.54
N ASP A 242 14.50 22.43 -30.67
CA ASP A 242 15.80 23.01 -31.06
C ASP A 242 16.56 22.08 -32.03
N LYS A 243 16.61 20.77 -31.73
CA LYS A 243 17.24 19.77 -32.61
C LYS A 243 16.56 19.68 -33.98
N VAL A 244 15.25 19.81 -34.04
CA VAL A 244 14.51 19.81 -35.31
C VAL A 244 14.86 21.05 -36.13
N SER A 245 14.94 22.23 -35.50
CA SER A 245 15.38 23.46 -36.17
C SER A 245 16.78 23.33 -36.77
N GLU A 246 17.73 22.74 -36.03
CA GLU A 246 19.08 22.48 -36.54
C GLU A 246 19.09 21.52 -37.74
N LEU A 247 18.25 20.49 -37.72
CA LEU A 247 18.11 19.55 -38.83
C LEU A 247 17.53 20.24 -40.07
N ASP A 248 16.53 21.10 -39.92
CA ASP A 248 15.94 21.85 -41.03
C ASP A 248 16.97 22.77 -41.70
N GLU A 249 17.82 23.45 -40.92
CA GLU A 249 18.93 24.23 -41.47
C GLU A 249 19.91 23.36 -42.27
N ASN A 250 20.22 22.17 -41.77
CA ASN A 250 21.15 21.25 -42.43
C ASN A 250 20.56 20.69 -43.73
N VAL A 251 19.26 20.38 -43.75
CA VAL A 251 18.54 19.97 -44.96
C VAL A 251 18.56 21.09 -46.00
N ASN A 252 18.31 22.34 -45.59
CA ASN A 252 18.37 23.49 -46.49
C ASN A 252 19.76 23.70 -47.08
N LYS A 253 20.83 23.55 -46.28
CA LYS A 253 22.22 23.61 -46.76
C LYS A 253 22.51 22.50 -47.77
N LEU A 254 22.06 21.28 -47.51
CA LEU A 254 22.24 20.14 -48.43
C LEU A 254 21.50 20.33 -49.75
N ASN A 255 20.27 20.85 -49.71
CA ASN A 255 19.49 21.14 -50.92
C ASN A 255 20.17 22.20 -51.78
N LEU A 256 20.73 23.25 -51.17
CA LEU A 256 21.49 24.28 -51.88
C LEU A 256 22.76 23.71 -52.55
N LEU A 257 23.48 22.81 -51.86
CA LEU A 257 24.65 22.13 -52.43
C LEU A 257 24.25 21.22 -53.60
N LEU A 258 23.12 20.53 -53.47
CA LEU A 258 22.59 19.66 -54.52
C LEU A 258 22.23 20.45 -55.79
N GLU A 259 21.59 21.62 -55.65
CA GLU A 259 21.30 22.48 -56.80
C GLU A 259 22.58 22.98 -57.48
N LYS A 260 23.56 23.45 -56.70
CA LYS A 260 24.87 23.86 -57.24
C LYS A 260 25.57 22.72 -58.00
N ALA A 261 25.50 21.49 -57.47
CA ALA A 261 26.08 20.32 -58.12
C ALA A 261 25.34 19.95 -59.43
N LYS A 262 24.01 20.09 -59.48
CA LYS A 262 23.21 19.87 -60.69
C LYS A 262 23.57 20.87 -61.79
N LEU A 263 23.66 22.16 -61.46
CA LEU A 263 24.06 23.22 -62.39
C LEU A 263 25.48 23.01 -62.93
N ALA A 264 26.43 22.66 -62.06
CA ALA A 264 27.81 22.37 -62.47
C ALA A 264 27.93 21.14 -63.39
N LYS A 265 27.01 20.17 -63.28
CA LYS A 265 26.95 19.00 -64.17
C LYS A 265 26.33 19.35 -65.53
N GLN A 266 25.33 20.22 -65.55
CA GLN A 266 24.74 20.74 -66.80
C GLN A 266 25.75 21.56 -67.60
N ALA A 267 26.50 22.46 -66.94
CA ALA A 267 27.54 23.28 -67.56
C ALA A 267 28.78 22.50 -68.08
N LYS A 268 28.92 21.20 -67.75
CA LYS A 268 29.97 20.32 -68.27
C LYS A 268 29.51 19.48 -69.47
N ASN A 269 28.21 19.43 -69.74
CA ASN A 269 27.61 18.66 -70.82
C ASN A 269 27.20 19.52 -72.02
N GLU A 270 27.35 20.85 -71.92
CA GLU A 270 27.33 21.83 -73.03
C GLU A 270 28.76 22.13 -73.48
#